data_AF-A0AA40EQ95-F1
#
_entry.id   AF-A0AA40EQ95-F1
#
_cell.length_a   1.000
_cell.length_b   1.000
_cell.length_c   1.000
_cell.angle_alpha   90.00
_cell.angle_beta   90.00
_cell.angle_gamma   90.00
#
_symmetry.space_group_name_H-M   'P 1'
#
loop_
_entity.id
_entity.type
_entity.pdbx_description
1 polymer ?
#
loop_
_entity_poly.entity_id
_entity_poly.type
_entity_poly.pdbx_seq_one_letter_code
_entity_poly.pdbx_strand_id
1 'polypeptide(L)'
;MPDFRLRDEFSAFHEIPHSDLLSVWASIVESYSGLKLTRPGQDRLVALSGVADEFGRTLELREEEELVGGHGQGSVGGGSVYLAGLWLPLILGLLLWEKAGEEPHERLPAIPSYSWASVYTRVQWSSRINPCNGNVDGDCKVVNVLYAQSREGVASIDDPSFANGPPDYRPPKDGARKASANRFPVLCLRTKLQPVILGNRFQTQDDRDLAARLTEQIKSGPGRGSYNPNRRKVASYLDREHVAGWASLEHPEFQSDDQPSRVIFALQISKNFAKSAPGLGHRMGVHAVFYVLFVRRVEGGPIDSYERIGVGALFGKDFEKQFQTAVTREIRLL
;
A
#
# COMPACT_ATOMS: atom_id res chain seq x y z
N MET A 1 31.87 -14.21 -17.57
CA MET A 1 30.51 -14.15 -17.01
C MET A 1 30.64 -14.08 -15.51
N PRO A 2 30.08 -13.06 -14.83
CA PRO A 2 30.13 -13.01 -13.38
C PRO A 2 29.10 -13.99 -12.82
N ASP A 3 29.58 -14.89 -11.98
CA ASP A 3 28.82 -15.90 -11.26
C ASP A 3 28.08 -15.21 -10.11
N PHE A 4 26.77 -14.99 -10.28
CA PHE A 4 25.91 -14.33 -9.29
C PHE A 4 25.67 -15.33 -8.13
N ARG A 5 26.51 -15.25 -7.08
CA ARG A 5 26.37 -16.03 -5.84
C ARG A 5 25.16 -15.55 -5.02
N LEU A 6 23.97 -15.88 -5.50
CA LEU A 6 22.72 -15.59 -4.82
C LEU A 6 22.59 -16.36 -3.48
N ARG A 7 23.08 -17.61 -3.40
CA ARG A 7 22.84 -18.48 -2.23
C ARG A 7 23.45 -17.98 -0.91
N ASP A 8 24.63 -17.35 -0.93
CA ASP A 8 25.26 -16.85 0.30
C ASP A 8 24.58 -15.56 0.81
N GLU A 9 23.97 -14.77 -0.07
CA GLU A 9 23.18 -13.59 0.32
C GLU A 9 21.82 -13.97 0.93
N PHE A 10 21.26 -15.14 0.60
CA PHE A 10 19.97 -15.58 1.14
C PHE A 10 20.04 -16.15 2.57
N SER A 11 21.18 -16.71 3.00
CA SER A 11 21.35 -17.13 4.41
C SER A 11 21.28 -15.95 5.39
N ALA A 12 21.53 -14.72 4.92
CA ALA A 12 21.46 -13.51 5.74
C ALA A 12 20.02 -13.10 6.12
N PHE A 13 18.97 -13.70 5.52
CA PHE A 13 17.57 -13.36 5.86
C PHE A 13 17.13 -13.85 7.25
N HIS A 14 17.84 -14.82 7.84
CA HIS A 14 17.49 -15.37 9.15
C HIS A 14 17.74 -14.39 10.31
N GLU A 15 18.65 -13.42 10.17
CA GLU A 15 19.02 -12.49 11.27
C GLU A 15 18.24 -11.16 11.26
N ILE A 16 17.36 -10.94 10.28
CA ILE A 16 16.74 -9.63 10.03
C ILE A 16 15.52 -9.41 10.94
N PRO A 17 15.37 -8.36 11.78
CA PRO A 17 14.13 -8.15 12.55
C PRO A 17 12.82 -8.19 11.73
N HIS A 18 11.67 -8.57 12.30
CA HIS A 18 10.39 -8.64 11.55
C HIS A 18 9.99 -7.27 10.96
N SER A 19 10.35 -6.18 11.64
CA SER A 19 10.23 -4.80 11.14
C SER A 19 10.97 -4.57 9.81
N ASP A 20 11.95 -5.40 9.52
CA ASP A 20 12.88 -5.21 8.42
C ASP A 20 12.53 -6.08 7.22
N LEU A 21 11.72 -7.16 7.39
CA LEU A 21 11.24 -7.99 6.27
C LEU A 21 10.42 -7.19 5.26
N LEU A 22 9.54 -6.32 5.74
CA LEU A 22 8.83 -5.38 4.86
C LEU A 22 9.80 -4.53 4.08
N SER A 23 10.84 -3.99 4.74
CA SER A 23 11.83 -3.13 4.10
C SER A 23 12.67 -3.89 3.05
N VAL A 24 12.96 -5.16 3.31
CA VAL A 24 13.64 -6.06 2.37
C VAL A 24 12.80 -6.26 1.12
N TRP A 25 11.54 -6.69 1.29
CA TRP A 25 10.65 -6.91 0.14
C TRP A 25 10.40 -5.64 -0.65
N ALA A 26 10.15 -4.53 0.04
CA ALA A 26 10.04 -3.21 -0.57
C ALA A 26 11.29 -2.90 -1.41
N SER A 27 12.49 -3.01 -0.84
CA SER A 27 13.76 -2.75 -1.54
C SER A 27 13.94 -3.61 -2.80
N ILE A 28 13.60 -4.90 -2.73
CA ILE A 28 13.61 -5.81 -3.90
C ILE A 28 12.68 -5.28 -4.99
N VAL A 29 11.43 -4.96 -4.64
CA VAL A 29 10.42 -4.48 -5.59
C VAL A 29 10.78 -3.09 -6.15
N GLU A 30 11.30 -2.18 -5.33
CA GLU A 30 11.78 -0.87 -5.78
C GLU A 30 12.89 -0.99 -6.80
N SER A 31 13.87 -1.85 -6.51
CA SER A 31 15.02 -2.09 -7.38
C SER A 31 14.55 -2.71 -8.69
N TYR A 32 13.73 -3.75 -8.62
CA TYR A 32 13.21 -4.46 -9.77
C TYR A 32 12.29 -3.59 -10.65
N SER A 33 11.35 -2.85 -10.05
CA SER A 33 10.41 -1.98 -10.78
C SER A 33 11.10 -0.83 -11.52
N GLY A 34 12.32 -0.46 -11.11
CA GLY A 34 13.16 0.49 -11.84
C GLY A 34 13.89 -0.10 -13.05
N LEU A 35 13.89 -1.42 -13.22
CA LEU A 35 14.55 -2.08 -14.34
C LEU A 35 13.66 -2.03 -15.59
N LYS A 36 14.25 -1.69 -16.74
CA LYS A 36 13.59 -1.73 -18.05
C LYS A 36 13.65 -3.13 -18.71
N LEU A 37 13.59 -4.18 -17.89
CA LEU A 37 13.88 -5.57 -18.32
C LEU A 37 12.64 -6.43 -18.58
N THR A 38 11.43 -5.87 -18.42
CA THR A 38 10.19 -6.65 -18.33
C THR A 38 9.25 -6.32 -19.48
N ARG A 39 8.44 -7.29 -19.90
CA ARG A 39 7.21 -7.07 -20.66
C ARG A 39 6.11 -6.79 -19.64
N PRO A 40 5.80 -5.52 -19.35
CA PRO A 40 5.23 -5.18 -18.05
C PRO A 40 3.87 -5.82 -17.77
N GLY A 41 3.06 -6.02 -18.80
CA GLY A 41 1.75 -6.70 -18.70
C GLY A 41 1.79 -8.23 -18.75
N GLN A 42 2.96 -8.86 -18.87
CA GLN A 42 3.09 -10.31 -19.05
C GLN A 42 3.93 -10.96 -17.95
N ASP A 43 5.05 -10.35 -17.56
CA ASP A 43 6.08 -11.05 -16.79
C ASP A 43 6.48 -10.39 -15.46
N ARG A 44 6.01 -9.17 -15.11
CA ARG A 44 6.48 -8.47 -13.88
C ARG A 44 6.37 -9.30 -12.61
N LEU A 45 5.20 -9.91 -12.38
CA LEU A 45 5.00 -10.74 -11.19
C LEU A 45 5.71 -12.09 -11.31
N VAL A 46 5.77 -12.65 -12.52
CA VAL A 46 6.39 -13.96 -12.80
C VAL A 46 7.91 -13.89 -12.65
N ALA A 47 8.54 -12.81 -13.07
CA ALA A 47 9.98 -12.66 -13.01
C ALA A 47 10.50 -12.43 -11.57
N LEU A 48 9.63 -12.08 -10.61
CA LEU A 48 9.93 -12.10 -9.19
C LEU A 48 9.47 -13.37 -8.47
N SER A 49 8.91 -14.37 -9.16
CA SER A 49 8.32 -15.54 -8.48
C SER A 49 9.37 -16.32 -7.67
N GLY A 50 10.56 -16.57 -8.23
CA GLY A 50 11.61 -17.29 -7.49
C GLY A 50 12.08 -16.56 -6.23
N VAL A 51 12.16 -15.22 -6.27
CA VAL A 51 12.50 -14.40 -5.10
C VAL A 51 11.35 -14.40 -4.10
N ALA A 52 10.11 -14.36 -4.59
CA ALA A 52 8.92 -14.49 -3.76
C ALA A 52 8.89 -15.84 -3.03
N ASP A 53 9.16 -16.95 -3.72
CA ASP A 53 9.17 -18.29 -3.12
C ASP A 53 10.15 -18.41 -1.95
N GLU A 54 11.32 -17.76 -2.06
CA GLU A 54 12.31 -17.77 -0.99
C GLU A 54 11.90 -16.86 0.17
N PHE A 55 11.42 -15.65 -0.14
CA PHE A 55 10.93 -14.72 0.87
C PHE A 55 9.73 -15.30 1.65
N GLY A 56 8.84 -16.02 0.98
CA GLY A 56 7.71 -16.72 1.59
C GLY A 56 8.15 -17.79 2.59
N ARG A 57 9.20 -18.56 2.27
CA ARG A 57 9.79 -19.53 3.21
C ARG A 57 10.38 -18.84 4.43
N THR A 58 11.03 -17.69 4.25
CA THR A 58 11.53 -16.88 5.39
C THR A 58 10.39 -16.43 6.30
N LEU A 59 9.25 -16.02 5.73
CA LEU A 59 8.07 -15.66 6.52
C LEU A 59 7.49 -16.88 7.27
N GLU A 60 7.37 -18.03 6.61
CA GLU A 60 6.86 -19.28 7.22
C GLU A 60 7.73 -19.73 8.40
N LEU A 61 9.05 -19.78 8.23
CA LEU A 61 9.98 -20.18 9.30
C LEU A 61 9.86 -19.30 10.54
N ARG A 62 9.58 -18.00 10.37
CA ARG A 62 9.42 -17.08 11.48
C ARG A 62 8.10 -17.21 12.19
N GLU A 63 7.03 -17.42 11.44
CA GLU A 63 5.72 -17.73 12.03
C GLU A 63 5.84 -18.98 12.92
N GLU A 64 6.60 -19.99 12.49
CA GLU A 64 6.91 -21.18 13.30
C GLU A 64 7.73 -20.85 14.56
N GLU A 65 8.79 -20.03 14.46
CA GLU A 65 9.60 -19.59 15.62
C GLU A 65 8.77 -18.81 16.66
N GLU A 66 7.89 -17.90 16.21
CA GLU A 66 7.02 -17.11 17.10
C GLU A 66 5.98 -17.99 17.82
N LEU A 67 5.45 -19.02 17.15
CA LEU A 67 4.55 -20.00 17.75
C LEU A 67 5.23 -20.83 18.85
N VAL A 68 6.49 -21.23 18.64
CA VAL A 68 7.27 -21.98 19.63
C VAL A 68 7.65 -21.12 20.83
N GLY A 69 7.85 -19.81 20.63
CA GLY A 69 8.20 -18.85 21.68
C GLY A 69 7.12 -18.58 22.74
N GLY A 70 5.93 -19.17 22.65
CA GLY A 70 4.90 -19.13 23.70
C GLY A 70 4.24 -17.76 23.94
N HIS A 71 4.54 -16.76 23.11
CA HIS A 71 3.94 -15.42 23.19
C HIS A 71 2.77 -15.21 22.22
N GLY A 72 2.32 -16.27 21.52
CA GLY A 72 1.31 -16.19 20.48
C GLY A 72 -0.11 -15.90 20.98
N GLN A 73 -0.51 -14.62 20.98
CA GLN A 73 -1.92 -14.25 20.87
C GLN A 73 -2.44 -14.65 19.49
N GLY A 74 -2.89 -15.91 19.34
CA GLY A 74 -3.93 -16.35 18.40
C GLY A 74 -3.95 -15.76 16.99
N SER A 75 -2.81 -15.57 16.32
CA SER A 75 -2.81 -15.26 14.90
C SER A 75 -3.35 -16.49 14.16
N VAL A 76 -4.48 -16.31 13.50
CA VAL A 76 -5.15 -17.37 12.73
C VAL A 76 -4.17 -17.83 11.66
N GLY A 77 -3.76 -19.10 11.72
CA GLY A 77 -2.71 -19.73 10.89
C GLY A 77 -2.99 -19.74 9.39
N GLY A 78 -3.04 -18.55 8.79
CA GLY A 78 -3.04 -18.33 7.36
C GLY A 78 -1.59 -18.12 6.96
N GLY A 79 -0.97 -19.18 6.42
CA GLY A 79 0.41 -19.14 5.99
C GLY A 79 0.73 -17.99 5.03
N SER A 80 2.00 -17.84 4.69
CA SER A 80 2.53 -16.77 3.83
C SER A 80 1.92 -16.77 2.42
N VAL A 81 0.79 -16.08 2.26
CA VAL A 81 0.10 -15.94 0.96
C VAL A 81 0.71 -14.78 0.17
N TYR A 82 1.21 -15.07 -1.03
CA TYR A 82 1.67 -14.06 -1.99
C TYR A 82 0.52 -13.61 -2.89
N LEU A 83 0.11 -12.35 -2.81
CA LEU A 83 -1.06 -11.80 -3.50
C LEU A 83 -0.67 -10.61 -4.39
N ALA A 84 -0.77 -10.80 -5.70
CA ALA A 84 -0.58 -9.73 -6.69
C ALA A 84 0.68 -8.88 -6.46
N GLY A 85 1.80 -9.51 -6.09
CA GLY A 85 3.05 -8.79 -5.84
C GLY A 85 3.32 -8.39 -4.39
N LEU A 86 2.38 -8.66 -3.47
CA LEU A 86 2.45 -8.28 -2.06
C LEU A 86 2.28 -9.52 -1.17
N TRP A 87 2.82 -9.50 0.05
CA TRP A 87 2.67 -10.58 1.02
C TRP A 87 1.53 -10.29 1.98
N LEU A 88 0.58 -11.21 2.13
CA LEU A 88 -0.61 -11.04 2.97
C LEU A 88 -0.27 -10.65 4.43
N PRO A 89 0.70 -11.28 5.11
CA PRO A 89 1.08 -10.89 6.48
C PRO A 89 1.60 -9.44 6.58
N LEU A 90 2.14 -8.90 5.49
CA LEU A 90 2.73 -7.56 5.42
C LEU A 90 1.89 -6.59 4.56
N ILE A 91 0.70 -7.01 4.11
CA ILE A 91 0.05 -6.36 2.95
C ILE A 91 -0.35 -4.93 3.25
N LEU A 92 -0.84 -4.63 4.46
CA LEU A 92 -1.26 -3.28 4.82
C LEU A 92 -0.11 -2.29 4.65
N GLY A 93 1.09 -2.68 5.06
CA GLY A 93 2.26 -1.86 4.85
C GLY A 93 2.74 -1.81 3.40
N LEU A 94 2.71 -2.96 2.73
CA LEU A 94 3.12 -3.05 1.34
C LEU A 94 2.17 -2.28 0.41
N LEU A 95 0.91 -2.06 0.79
CA LEU A 95 -0.03 -1.19 0.06
C LEU A 95 0.42 0.27 0.00
N LEU A 96 1.34 0.74 0.86
CA LEU A 96 1.75 2.15 0.94
C LEU A 96 2.90 2.52 -0.02
N TRP A 97 3.11 1.73 -1.09
CA TRP A 97 4.01 2.11 -2.18
C TRP A 97 3.50 3.36 -2.88
N GLU A 98 4.39 4.19 -3.42
CA GLU A 98 4.08 5.32 -4.29
C GLU A 98 4.83 5.19 -5.61
N LYS A 99 4.33 5.80 -6.68
CA LYS A 99 5.08 5.92 -7.93
C LYS A 99 6.29 6.85 -7.73
N ALA A 100 7.44 6.42 -8.22
CA ALA A 100 8.62 7.27 -8.36
C ALA A 100 8.60 7.97 -9.74
N GLY A 101 8.92 9.26 -9.75
CA GLY A 101 9.04 10.07 -10.97
C GLY A 101 7.75 10.79 -11.40
N GLU A 102 7.92 11.75 -12.30
CA GLU A 102 6.87 12.70 -12.71
C GLU A 102 6.08 12.26 -13.94
N GLU A 103 6.66 11.38 -14.75
CA GLU A 103 6.11 11.04 -16.06
C GLU A 103 4.70 10.47 -15.97
N PRO A 104 3.73 10.99 -16.74
CA PRO A 104 2.42 10.39 -16.83
C PRO A 104 2.51 8.92 -17.26
N HIS A 105 1.60 8.09 -16.77
CA HIS A 105 1.58 6.66 -17.11
C HIS A 105 0.18 6.09 -17.10
N GLU A 106 0.01 5.01 -17.85
CA GLU A 106 -1.18 4.18 -17.83
C GLU A 106 -1.05 3.06 -16.81
N ARG A 107 -2.20 2.48 -16.45
CA ARG A 107 -2.24 1.26 -15.64
C ARG A 107 -2.47 0.04 -16.50
N LEU A 108 -1.94 -1.09 -16.05
CA LEU A 108 -2.18 -2.40 -16.61
C LEU A 108 -3.57 -2.89 -16.18
N PRO A 109 -4.55 -3.02 -17.10
CA PRO A 109 -5.95 -3.24 -16.72
C PRO A 109 -6.21 -4.63 -16.12
N ALA A 110 -5.37 -5.62 -16.44
CA ALA A 110 -5.49 -6.99 -15.98
C ALA A 110 -4.86 -7.24 -14.58
N ILE A 111 -4.20 -6.23 -14.01
CA ILE A 111 -3.54 -6.33 -12.71
C ILE A 111 -4.33 -5.50 -11.70
N PRO A 112 -4.58 -6.01 -10.48
CA PRO A 112 -5.29 -5.28 -9.45
C PRO A 112 -4.68 -3.92 -9.16
N SER A 113 -5.52 -2.90 -8.94
CA SER A 113 -5.08 -1.52 -8.84
C SER A 113 -4.17 -1.25 -7.63
N TYR A 114 -4.24 -2.10 -6.62
CA TYR A 114 -3.41 -2.06 -5.42
C TYR A 114 -2.03 -2.71 -5.59
N SER A 115 -1.82 -3.49 -6.66
CA SER A 115 -0.54 -4.11 -6.96
C SER A 115 0.46 -3.08 -7.48
N TRP A 116 1.71 -3.12 -6.99
CA TRP A 116 2.81 -2.32 -7.55
C TRP A 116 3.08 -2.65 -9.02
N ALA A 117 2.70 -3.85 -9.47
CA ALA A 117 2.87 -4.27 -10.85
C ALA A 117 1.80 -3.70 -11.78
N SER A 118 0.77 -3.02 -11.25
CA SER A 118 -0.27 -2.35 -12.06
C SER A 118 0.24 -1.11 -12.78
N VAL A 119 1.43 -0.62 -12.44
CA VAL A 119 2.08 0.55 -13.06
C VAL A 119 3.39 0.17 -13.73
N TYR A 120 3.73 0.86 -14.81
CA TYR A 120 4.96 0.61 -15.57
C TYR A 120 6.20 1.22 -14.94
N THR A 121 6.01 2.27 -14.13
CA THR A 121 7.09 3.05 -13.55
C THR A 121 7.71 2.34 -12.35
N ARG A 122 8.87 2.87 -11.93
CA ARG A 122 9.46 2.53 -10.64
C ARG A 122 8.49 2.87 -9.51
N VAL A 123 8.41 2.02 -8.52
CA VAL A 123 7.71 2.30 -7.25
C VAL A 123 8.71 2.53 -6.13
N GLN A 124 8.28 3.18 -5.07
CA GLN A 124 9.05 3.41 -3.85
C GLN A 124 8.16 3.35 -2.61
N TRP A 125 8.71 2.96 -1.48
CA TRP A 125 8.12 3.06 -0.16
C TRP A 125 8.82 4.16 0.61
N SER A 126 8.06 4.93 1.37
CA SER A 126 8.67 5.87 2.30
C SER A 126 9.31 5.08 3.42
N SER A 127 10.62 5.22 3.62
CA SER A 127 11.38 4.54 4.69
C SER A 127 10.90 4.86 6.11
N ARG A 128 9.98 5.83 6.26
CA ARG A 128 9.36 6.26 7.53
C ARG A 128 7.98 5.65 7.75
N ILE A 129 7.37 5.12 6.68
CA ILE A 129 6.19 4.27 6.79
C ILE A 129 6.72 2.91 7.19
N ASN A 130 7.00 2.74 8.49
CA ASN A 130 7.16 1.43 9.08
C ASN A 130 5.85 1.06 9.77
N PRO A 131 4.94 0.36 9.07
CA PRO A 131 3.67 -0.05 9.65
C PRO A 131 3.85 -1.08 10.76
N CYS A 132 5.03 -1.72 10.85
CA CYS A 132 5.36 -2.64 11.94
C CYS A 132 5.73 -1.90 13.25
N ASN A 133 6.14 -0.63 13.18
CA ASN A 133 6.52 0.17 14.37
C ASN A 133 5.40 1.09 14.87
N GLY A 134 4.42 1.40 14.02
CA GLY A 134 3.20 2.04 14.48
C GLY A 134 2.31 1.01 15.17
N ASN A 135 1.60 1.41 16.22
CA ASN A 135 0.37 0.70 16.55
C ASN A 135 -0.47 0.75 15.27
N VAL A 136 -0.54 -0.37 14.54
CA VAL A 136 -1.66 -0.63 13.64
C VAL A 136 -2.85 -0.79 14.59
N ASP A 137 -3.31 0.35 15.13
CA ASP A 137 -4.60 0.47 15.76
C ASP A 137 -5.54 -0.21 14.78
N GLY A 138 -6.19 -1.29 15.23
CA GLY A 138 -6.83 -2.31 14.39
C GLY A 138 -8.03 -1.83 13.56
N ASP A 139 -8.05 -0.55 13.21
CA ASP A 139 -8.99 0.15 12.36
C ASP A 139 -8.98 -0.38 10.92
N CYS A 140 -7.86 -0.92 10.42
CA CYS A 140 -7.79 -1.58 9.12
C CYS A 140 -7.31 -3.02 9.24
N LYS A 141 -8.10 -3.96 8.72
CA LYS A 141 -7.78 -5.38 8.73
C LYS A 141 -8.13 -6.01 7.38
N VAL A 142 -7.31 -6.96 6.95
CA VAL A 142 -7.71 -7.85 5.88
C VAL A 142 -8.70 -8.85 6.44
N VAL A 143 -9.88 -8.94 5.84
CA VAL A 143 -10.92 -9.90 6.25
C VAL A 143 -10.90 -11.13 5.37
N ASN A 144 -10.71 -10.93 4.07
CA ASN A 144 -10.76 -12.00 3.08
C ASN A 144 -10.02 -11.63 1.80
N VAL A 145 -9.76 -12.62 0.96
CA VAL A 145 -9.28 -12.46 -0.42
C VAL A 145 -10.23 -13.23 -1.33
N LEU A 146 -10.91 -12.51 -2.22
CA LEU A 146 -11.80 -13.10 -3.22
C LEU A 146 -11.07 -13.23 -4.55
N TYR A 147 -11.58 -14.07 -5.44
CA TYR A 147 -11.02 -14.26 -6.78
C TYR A 147 -12.12 -14.22 -7.83
N ALA A 148 -12.03 -13.28 -8.75
CA ALA A 148 -12.84 -13.27 -9.96
C ALA A 148 -12.12 -13.96 -11.13
N GLN A 149 -12.85 -14.34 -12.18
CA GLN A 149 -12.23 -14.86 -13.40
C GLN A 149 -11.49 -13.78 -14.21
N SER A 150 -11.98 -12.55 -14.15
CA SER A 150 -11.35 -11.37 -14.73
C SER A 150 -11.76 -10.13 -13.93
N ARG A 151 -11.21 -8.97 -14.26
CA ARG A 151 -11.63 -7.70 -13.66
C ARG A 151 -13.09 -7.38 -13.98
N GLU A 152 -13.54 -7.64 -15.20
CA GLU A 152 -14.93 -7.46 -15.62
C GLU A 152 -15.85 -8.47 -14.91
N GLY A 153 -15.34 -9.66 -14.61
CA GLY A 153 -16.03 -10.68 -13.83
C GLY A 153 -16.21 -10.33 -12.35
N VAL A 154 -15.63 -9.24 -11.85
CA VAL A 154 -15.80 -8.83 -10.44
C VAL A 154 -17.27 -8.51 -10.13
N ALA A 155 -18.04 -8.02 -11.11
CA ALA A 155 -19.48 -7.80 -10.96
C ALA A 155 -20.27 -9.06 -10.57
N SER A 156 -19.74 -10.26 -10.84
CA SER A 156 -20.39 -11.54 -10.52
C SER A 156 -20.02 -12.14 -9.16
N ILE A 157 -19.21 -11.46 -8.33
CA ILE A 157 -18.79 -11.97 -7.00
C ILE A 157 -19.90 -11.80 -5.93
N ASP A 158 -21.14 -11.48 -6.30
CA ASP A 158 -22.25 -11.36 -5.34
C ASP A 158 -22.70 -12.70 -4.73
N ASP A 159 -22.03 -13.80 -5.06
CA ASP A 159 -22.30 -15.11 -4.47
C ASP A 159 -21.46 -15.35 -3.19
N PRO A 160 -22.09 -15.43 -2.00
CA PRO A 160 -21.41 -15.80 -0.75
C PRO A 160 -20.82 -17.22 -0.77
N SER A 161 -21.04 -18.00 -1.84
CA SER A 161 -20.42 -19.31 -2.06
C SER A 161 -18.96 -19.28 -2.54
N PHE A 162 -18.42 -18.10 -2.90
CA PHE A 162 -16.98 -17.97 -3.18
C PHE A 162 -16.18 -18.25 -1.90
N ALA A 163 -15.56 -19.44 -1.89
CA ALA A 163 -14.94 -20.11 -0.75
C ALA A 163 -14.30 -19.16 0.29
N ASN A 164 -14.87 -19.12 1.49
CA ASN A 164 -14.18 -18.76 2.72
C ASN A 164 -13.12 -19.82 3.02
N GLY A 165 -12.02 -19.79 2.30
CA GLY A 165 -10.85 -20.57 2.60
C GLY A 165 -9.64 -19.76 2.17
N PRO A 166 -8.54 -19.75 2.95
CA PRO A 166 -7.30 -19.22 2.44
C PRO A 166 -7.04 -19.97 1.12
N PRO A 167 -6.99 -19.28 -0.02
CA PRO A 167 -6.47 -19.88 -1.23
C PRO A 167 -5.09 -20.43 -0.84
N ASP A 168 -4.86 -21.72 -1.06
CA ASP A 168 -3.53 -22.29 -0.97
C ASP A 168 -2.72 -21.73 -2.15
N TYR A 169 -2.48 -20.41 -2.15
CA TYR A 169 -1.61 -19.73 -3.09
C TYR A 169 -0.21 -19.98 -2.59
N ARG A 170 0.24 -21.21 -2.82
CA ARG A 170 1.66 -21.44 -3.03
C ARG A 170 1.96 -20.97 -4.44
N PRO A 171 2.89 -20.02 -4.66
CA PRO A 171 3.40 -19.77 -6.00
C PRO A 171 3.74 -21.13 -6.65
N PRO A 172 3.27 -21.41 -7.88
CA PRO A 172 3.33 -22.75 -8.45
C PRO A 172 4.77 -23.28 -8.47
N LYS A 173 5.09 -24.24 -7.60
CA LYS A 173 6.46 -24.78 -7.51
C LYS A 173 6.87 -25.52 -8.78
N ASP A 174 5.94 -26.18 -9.48
CA ASP A 174 6.20 -26.80 -10.78
C ASP A 174 4.87 -27.02 -11.52
N GLY A 175 4.76 -26.58 -12.78
CA GLY A 175 3.71 -27.03 -13.71
C GLY A 175 2.28 -26.45 -13.62
N ALA A 176 1.84 -25.88 -12.49
CA ALA A 176 0.49 -25.28 -12.35
C ALA A 176 0.38 -23.84 -12.93
N ARG A 177 1.15 -23.54 -13.98
CA ARG A 177 1.22 -22.23 -14.66
C ARG A 177 -0.09 -21.77 -15.31
N LYS A 178 -1.11 -22.64 -15.42
CA LYS A 178 -2.36 -22.37 -16.14
C LYS A 178 -3.61 -22.14 -15.29
N ALA A 179 -3.67 -22.62 -14.05
CA ALA A 179 -4.93 -22.60 -13.28
C ALA A 179 -5.11 -21.33 -12.42
N SER A 180 -4.02 -20.74 -11.93
CA SER A 180 -4.04 -19.50 -11.12
C SER A 180 -3.82 -18.22 -11.95
N ALA A 181 -3.33 -18.34 -13.19
CA ALA A 181 -3.09 -17.20 -14.08
C ALA A 181 -4.37 -16.49 -14.56
N ASN A 182 -5.54 -17.13 -14.41
CA ASN A 182 -6.83 -16.61 -14.86
C ASN A 182 -7.72 -16.15 -13.69
N ARG A 183 -7.13 -15.75 -12.56
CA ARG A 183 -7.92 -15.22 -11.45
C ARG A 183 -7.45 -13.82 -11.07
N PHE A 184 -8.41 -12.92 -10.98
CA PHE A 184 -8.22 -11.55 -10.53
C PHE A 184 -8.48 -11.48 -9.03
N PRO A 185 -7.44 -11.31 -8.20
CA PRO A 185 -7.63 -11.25 -6.75
C PRO A 185 -8.25 -9.92 -6.34
N VAL A 186 -9.16 -9.98 -5.38
CA VAL A 186 -9.87 -8.85 -4.79
C VAL A 186 -9.61 -8.85 -3.29
N LEU A 187 -9.01 -7.77 -2.79
CA LEU A 187 -8.63 -7.66 -1.39
C LEU A 187 -9.80 -7.11 -0.58
N CYS A 188 -10.34 -7.90 0.35
CA CYS A 188 -11.42 -7.46 1.23
C CYS A 188 -10.87 -6.87 2.52
N LEU A 189 -11.13 -5.59 2.74
CA LEU A 189 -10.62 -4.82 3.87
C LEU A 189 -11.77 -4.38 4.76
N ARG A 190 -11.65 -4.57 6.07
CA ARG A 190 -12.49 -3.91 7.07
C ARG A 190 -11.77 -2.67 7.54
N THR A 191 -12.32 -1.52 7.22
CA THR A 191 -11.63 -0.23 7.37
C THR A 191 -12.60 0.94 7.52
N LYS A 192 -12.04 2.12 7.81
CA LYS A 192 -12.73 3.41 7.86
C LYS A 192 -12.34 4.23 6.64
N LEU A 193 -13.32 4.90 6.05
CA LEU A 193 -13.18 5.71 4.84
C LEU A 193 -13.65 7.14 5.12
N GLN A 194 -12.82 8.13 4.80
CA GLN A 194 -13.14 9.54 4.95
C GLN A 194 -13.18 10.25 3.60
N PRO A 195 -14.22 11.06 3.30
CA PRO A 195 -14.23 11.87 2.10
C PRO A 195 -13.20 12.99 2.22
N VAL A 196 -12.39 13.15 1.17
CA VAL A 196 -11.36 14.19 1.09
C VAL A 196 -11.39 14.86 -0.27
N ILE A 197 -10.78 16.03 -0.34
CA ILE A 197 -10.66 16.80 -1.58
C ILE A 197 -9.20 16.87 -2.00
N LEU A 198 -8.96 16.53 -3.26
CA LEU A 198 -7.66 16.74 -3.90
C LEU A 198 -7.54 18.19 -4.37
N GLY A 199 -6.54 18.90 -3.85
CA GLY A 199 -6.11 20.20 -4.30
C GLY A 199 -5.03 20.12 -5.37
N ASN A 200 -4.41 21.24 -5.71
CA ASN A 200 -3.31 21.29 -6.68
C ASN A 200 -2.00 20.80 -6.07
N ARG A 201 -0.96 20.65 -6.89
CA ARG A 201 0.41 20.44 -6.42
C ARG A 201 0.89 21.56 -5.48
N PHE A 202 1.88 21.24 -4.65
CA PHE A 202 2.55 22.23 -3.83
C PHE A 202 3.38 23.20 -4.68
N GLN A 203 3.07 24.50 -4.60
CA GLN A 203 3.70 25.54 -5.42
C GLN A 203 5.10 25.92 -4.94
N THR A 204 5.31 25.95 -3.62
CA THR A 204 6.56 26.38 -3.00
C THR A 204 7.29 25.21 -2.33
N GLN A 205 8.62 25.26 -2.25
CA GLN A 205 9.40 24.29 -1.48
C GLN A 205 9.04 24.32 0.02
N ASP A 206 8.73 25.49 0.57
CA ASP A 206 8.38 25.65 1.99
C ASP A 206 7.12 24.86 2.37
N ASP A 207 6.05 24.95 1.56
CA ASP A 207 4.84 24.14 1.76
C ASP A 207 5.15 22.63 1.71
N ARG A 208 6.01 22.20 0.78
CA ARG A 208 6.41 20.79 0.63
C ARG A 208 7.15 20.30 1.86
N ASP A 209 8.11 21.09 2.32
CA ASP A 209 8.90 20.80 3.50
C ASP A 209 8.03 20.81 4.76
N LEU A 210 7.07 21.73 4.85
CA LEU A 210 6.10 21.76 5.94
C LEU A 210 5.26 20.48 5.98
N ALA A 211 4.68 20.08 4.85
CA ALA A 211 3.93 18.83 4.74
C ALA A 211 4.80 17.61 5.09
N ALA A 212 6.04 17.57 4.60
CA ALA A 212 6.98 16.49 4.90
C ALA A 212 7.37 16.45 6.39
N ARG A 213 7.58 17.60 7.05
CA ARG A 213 7.84 17.66 8.51
C ARG A 213 6.65 17.15 9.29
N LEU A 214 5.45 17.60 8.92
CA LEU A 214 4.20 17.23 9.57
C LEU A 214 3.90 15.73 9.50
N THR A 215 4.44 15.03 8.50
CA THR A 215 4.24 13.58 8.34
C THR A 215 5.54 12.80 8.55
N GLU A 216 6.52 13.38 9.23
CA GLU A 216 7.85 12.80 9.52
C GLU A 216 8.62 12.24 8.31
N GLN A 217 8.36 12.75 7.12
CA GLN A 217 9.00 12.27 5.88
C GLN A 217 10.35 12.94 5.58
N ILE A 218 10.76 13.96 6.33
CA ILE A 218 12.10 14.52 6.19
C ILE A 218 13.12 13.56 6.81
N LYS A 219 13.99 12.97 5.97
CA LYS A 219 15.22 12.33 6.45
C LYS A 219 16.12 13.40 7.05
N SER A 220 16.58 13.20 8.29
CA SER A 220 17.60 14.05 8.89
C SER A 220 18.89 13.87 8.09
N GLY A 221 19.22 14.83 7.22
CA GLY A 221 20.49 14.86 6.50
C GLY A 221 20.45 15.72 5.23
N PRO A 222 21.56 16.41 4.89
CA PRO A 222 21.66 17.20 3.66
C PRO A 222 21.54 16.29 2.42
N GLY A 223 20.61 16.64 1.51
CA GLY A 223 20.51 16.03 0.18
C GLY A 223 19.77 14.68 0.05
N ARG A 224 18.99 14.23 1.05
CA ARG A 224 18.35 12.89 1.02
C ARG A 224 16.83 12.84 1.20
N GLY A 225 16.12 13.94 0.99
CA GLY A 225 14.67 13.90 0.78
C GLY A 225 14.38 14.12 -0.70
N SER A 226 14.33 13.06 -1.51
CA SER A 226 13.69 13.17 -2.83
C SER A 226 12.20 13.32 -2.59
N TYR A 227 11.78 14.54 -2.28
CA TYR A 227 10.38 14.88 -2.14
C TYR A 227 9.76 14.73 -3.53
N ASN A 228 8.73 13.88 -3.65
CA ASN A 228 8.02 13.73 -4.91
C ASN A 228 7.28 15.05 -5.22
N PRO A 229 7.71 15.82 -6.24
CA PRO A 229 7.14 17.13 -6.52
C PRO A 229 5.71 17.05 -7.06
N ASN A 230 5.24 15.85 -7.43
CA ASN A 230 3.87 15.60 -7.88
C ASN A 230 2.88 15.41 -6.75
N ARG A 231 3.32 15.54 -5.49
CA ARG A 231 2.40 15.45 -4.37
C ARG A 231 1.40 16.60 -4.43
N ARG A 232 0.13 16.24 -4.26
CA ARG A 232 -1.01 17.15 -4.26
C ARG A 232 -1.42 17.47 -2.83
N LYS A 233 -1.88 18.70 -2.62
CA LYS A 233 -2.50 19.13 -1.37
C LYS A 233 -3.77 18.30 -1.15
N VAL A 234 -4.02 17.88 0.09
CA VAL A 234 -5.27 17.23 0.48
C VAL A 234 -5.95 18.07 1.54
N ALA A 235 -7.24 18.30 1.36
CA ALA A 235 -8.09 19.03 2.30
C ALA A 235 -9.23 18.15 2.79
N SER A 236 -9.82 18.50 3.94
CA SER A 236 -11.03 17.86 4.40
C SER A 236 -12.20 18.22 3.48
N TYR A 237 -13.18 17.33 3.33
CA TYR A 237 -14.40 17.68 2.60
C TYR A 237 -15.20 18.81 3.28
N LEU A 238 -15.06 18.94 4.61
CA LEU A 238 -15.74 19.94 5.43
C LEU A 238 -15.05 21.31 5.44
N ASP A 239 -13.73 21.33 5.18
CA ASP A 239 -12.91 22.54 5.11
C ASP A 239 -11.95 22.40 3.94
N ARG A 240 -12.30 23.05 2.82
CA ARG A 240 -11.59 22.97 1.56
C ARG A 240 -10.36 23.88 1.50
N GLU A 241 -10.33 24.90 2.36
CA GLU A 241 -9.28 25.92 2.36
C GLU A 241 -8.05 25.44 3.13
N HIS A 242 -8.27 24.58 4.12
CA HIS A 242 -7.20 24.06 4.95
C HIS A 242 -6.54 22.81 4.38
N VAL A 243 -5.23 22.90 4.11
CA VAL A 243 -4.41 21.74 3.73
C VAL A 243 -4.15 20.89 4.96
N ALA A 244 -4.69 19.68 4.95
CA ALA A 244 -4.64 18.72 6.06
C ALA A 244 -3.96 17.39 5.65
N GLY A 245 -3.19 17.41 4.56
CA GLY A 245 -2.47 16.25 4.09
C GLY A 245 -1.80 16.44 2.73
N TRP A 246 -1.22 15.34 2.24
CA TRP A 246 -0.68 15.25 0.89
C TRP A 246 -1.03 13.90 0.25
N ALA A 247 -1.08 13.88 -1.08
CA ALA A 247 -1.34 12.69 -1.87
C ALA A 247 -0.33 12.52 -3.01
N SER A 248 0.21 11.31 -3.16
CA SER A 248 0.96 10.84 -4.32
C SER A 248 0.02 9.98 -5.16
N LEU A 249 -0.32 10.45 -6.35
CA LEU A 249 -1.37 9.85 -7.18
C LEU A 249 -0.76 9.14 -8.39
N GLU A 250 -1.15 7.88 -8.60
CA GLU A 250 -0.73 7.12 -9.76
C GLU A 250 -1.87 6.77 -10.72
N HIS A 251 -3.13 6.99 -10.35
CA HIS A 251 -4.24 6.73 -11.27
C HIS A 251 -4.23 7.72 -12.47
N PRO A 252 -4.34 7.24 -13.73
CA PRO A 252 -4.21 8.08 -14.94
C PRO A 252 -5.05 9.35 -14.92
N GLU A 253 -6.32 9.25 -14.53
CA GLU A 253 -7.22 10.40 -14.45
C GLU A 253 -6.79 11.47 -13.42
N PHE A 254 -5.99 11.13 -12.41
CA PHE A 254 -5.67 12.05 -11.32
C PHE A 254 -4.24 12.61 -11.40
N GLN A 255 -3.51 12.29 -12.47
CA GLN A 255 -2.11 12.70 -12.65
C GLN A 255 -1.97 14.17 -13.11
N SER A 256 -3.02 14.79 -13.65
CA SER A 256 -3.02 16.20 -14.05
C SER A 256 -3.65 17.12 -13.01
N ASP A 257 -3.19 18.37 -12.97
CA ASP A 257 -3.77 19.46 -12.17
C ASP A 257 -5.03 20.06 -12.81
N ASP A 258 -5.27 19.77 -14.10
CA ASP A 258 -6.35 20.36 -14.89
C ASP A 258 -7.74 19.85 -14.49
N GLN A 259 -7.80 18.83 -13.64
CA GLN A 259 -9.06 18.28 -13.18
C GLN A 259 -9.63 19.10 -12.02
N PRO A 260 -10.96 19.38 -12.04
CA PRO A 260 -11.61 20.06 -10.93
C PRO A 260 -11.39 19.26 -9.64
N SER A 261 -11.40 19.96 -8.50
CA SER A 261 -11.35 19.33 -7.19
C SER A 261 -12.43 18.24 -7.06
N ARG A 262 -12.00 16.98 -7.05
CA ARG A 262 -12.86 15.80 -6.92
C ARG A 262 -12.87 15.32 -5.48
N VAL A 263 -14.06 14.90 -5.04
CA VAL A 263 -14.20 14.18 -3.78
C VAL A 263 -13.77 12.73 -4.03
N ILE A 264 -12.82 12.26 -3.25
CA ILE A 264 -12.37 10.87 -3.22
C ILE A 264 -12.43 10.37 -1.78
N PHE A 265 -12.11 9.10 -1.54
CA PHE A 265 -12.05 8.56 -0.19
C PHE A 265 -10.61 8.29 0.23
N ALA A 266 -10.30 8.61 1.49
CA ALA A 266 -9.09 8.21 2.18
C ALA A 266 -9.40 7.01 3.08
N LEU A 267 -8.74 5.90 2.82
CA LEU A 267 -8.79 4.65 3.57
C LEU A 267 -7.64 4.62 4.56
N GLN A 268 -7.91 4.59 5.85
CA GLN A 268 -6.87 4.52 6.89
C GLN A 268 -6.16 3.17 6.85
N ILE A 269 -4.84 3.17 6.62
CA ILE A 269 -4.02 1.96 6.66
C ILE A 269 -3.29 1.85 7.99
N SER A 270 -2.66 2.94 8.42
CA SER A 270 -1.94 3.00 9.69
C SER A 270 -2.02 4.39 10.30
N LYS A 271 -1.84 4.44 11.63
CA LYS A 271 -1.76 5.66 12.42
C LYS A 271 -0.39 5.74 13.07
N ASN A 272 0.21 6.92 13.04
CA ASN A 272 1.42 7.23 13.80
C ASN A 272 1.26 8.59 14.49
N PHE A 273 2.23 8.95 15.32
CA PHE A 273 2.29 10.26 15.96
C PHE A 273 3.57 10.96 15.53
N ALA A 274 3.42 12.20 15.08
CA ALA A 274 4.52 13.04 14.68
C ALA A 274 4.75 14.15 15.71
N LYS A 275 6.00 14.59 15.87
CA LYS A 275 6.29 15.81 16.64
C LYS A 275 5.76 17.04 15.89
N SER A 276 4.99 17.88 16.56
CA SER A 276 4.53 19.15 16.01
C SER A 276 5.69 20.12 15.91
N ALA A 277 5.80 20.83 14.78
CA ALA A 277 6.63 22.03 14.74
C ALA A 277 5.96 23.18 15.54
N PRO A 278 6.73 24.08 16.14
CA PRO A 278 6.19 25.30 16.74
C PRO A 278 5.36 26.09 15.71
N GLY A 279 4.22 26.67 16.13
CA GLY A 279 3.37 27.50 15.27
C GLY A 279 2.16 26.83 14.62
N LEU A 280 1.97 25.52 14.81
CA LEU A 280 0.86 24.77 14.19
C LEU A 280 -0.35 24.55 15.11
N GLY A 281 -0.47 25.28 16.23
CA GLY A 281 -1.64 25.21 17.12
C GLY A 281 -1.78 23.92 17.95
N HIS A 282 -0.77 23.03 17.97
CA HIS A 282 -0.79 21.81 18.76
C HIS A 282 -0.16 22.02 20.14
N ARG A 283 -1.00 22.02 21.20
CA ARG A 283 -0.55 22.24 22.59
C ARG A 283 0.36 21.13 23.14
N MET A 284 0.23 19.90 22.66
CA MET A 284 0.93 18.73 23.21
C MET A 284 2.25 18.38 22.51
N GLY A 285 2.71 19.20 21.57
CA GLY A 285 3.99 18.95 20.86
C GLY A 285 4.00 17.69 19.98
N VAL A 286 2.90 16.94 19.90
CA VAL A 286 2.68 15.80 19.01
C VAL A 286 1.28 15.85 18.38
N HIS A 287 1.13 15.24 17.22
CA HIS A 287 -0.15 15.10 16.51
C HIS A 287 -0.26 13.78 15.78
N ALA A 288 -1.49 13.30 15.56
CA ALA A 288 -1.73 12.09 14.79
C ALA A 288 -1.48 12.30 13.30
N VAL A 289 -0.84 11.32 12.67
CA VAL A 289 -0.63 11.22 11.23
C VAL A 289 -1.23 9.89 10.77
N PHE A 290 -2.13 9.96 9.79
CA PHE A 290 -2.80 8.81 9.20
C PHE A 290 -2.19 8.54 7.83
N TYR A 291 -1.56 7.38 7.66
CA TYR A 291 -1.15 6.93 6.33
C TYR A 291 -2.33 6.24 5.66
N VAL A 292 -2.65 6.69 4.46
CA VAL A 292 -3.89 6.35 3.79
C VAL A 292 -3.68 5.84 2.38
N LEU A 293 -4.58 4.97 1.92
CA LEU A 293 -4.84 4.77 0.49
C LEU A 293 -5.92 5.75 0.06
N PHE A 294 -5.65 6.49 -1.01
CA PHE A 294 -6.69 7.21 -1.71
C PHE A 294 -7.38 6.25 -2.65
N VAL A 295 -8.70 6.19 -2.60
CA VAL A 295 -9.52 5.27 -3.38
C VAL A 295 -10.72 5.97 -4.02
N ARG A 296 -11.14 5.50 -5.19
CA ARG A 296 -12.40 5.89 -5.84
C ARG A 296 -13.34 4.69 -5.87
N ARG A 297 -14.64 4.96 -5.77
CA ARG A 297 -15.65 3.93 -5.99
C ARG A 297 -15.65 3.54 -7.48
N VAL A 298 -15.81 2.25 -7.76
CA VAL A 298 -15.98 1.75 -9.13
C VAL A 298 -17.43 1.93 -9.56
N GLU A 299 -17.65 2.72 -10.62
CA GLU A 299 -18.99 2.92 -11.18
C GLU A 299 -19.48 1.64 -11.87
N GLY A 300 -20.73 1.24 -11.60
CA GLY A 300 -21.31 0.01 -12.15
C GLY A 300 -20.69 -1.30 -11.62
N GLY A 301 -19.72 -1.23 -10.70
CA GLY A 301 -19.14 -2.39 -10.02
C GLY A 301 -19.99 -2.87 -8.83
N PRO A 302 -19.55 -3.95 -8.15
CA PRO A 302 -20.19 -4.42 -6.93
C PRO A 302 -20.27 -3.33 -5.85
N ILE A 303 -21.20 -3.53 -4.91
CA ILE A 303 -21.32 -2.66 -3.74
C ILE A 303 -19.98 -2.65 -2.98
N ASP A 304 -19.59 -1.45 -2.54
CA ASP A 304 -18.34 -1.17 -1.83
C ASP A 304 -17.07 -1.67 -2.54
N SER A 305 -17.08 -1.68 -3.88
CA SER A 305 -15.88 -1.87 -4.70
C SER A 305 -15.16 -0.56 -4.99
N TYR A 306 -13.84 -0.58 -4.77
CA TYR A 306 -12.98 0.57 -4.86
C TYR A 306 -11.73 0.25 -5.68
N GLU A 307 -11.24 1.25 -6.41
CA GLU A 307 -9.92 1.25 -7.03
C GLU A 307 -9.00 2.20 -6.27
N ARG A 308 -7.76 1.76 -6.07
CA ARG A 308 -6.69 2.62 -5.57
C ARG A 308 -6.47 3.77 -6.55
N ILE A 309 -6.30 4.98 -6.04
CA ILE A 309 -5.92 6.18 -6.80
C ILE A 309 -4.45 6.53 -6.53
N GLY A 310 -4.04 6.40 -5.27
CA GLY A 310 -2.78 6.89 -4.75
C GLY A 310 -2.59 6.53 -3.30
N VAL A 311 -1.52 7.07 -2.72
CA VAL A 311 -1.22 6.98 -1.29
C VAL A 311 -0.93 8.35 -0.73
N GLY A 312 -0.99 8.49 0.59
CA GLY A 312 -0.40 9.66 1.22
C GLY A 312 -0.59 9.68 2.71
N ALA A 313 -0.63 10.89 3.25
CA ALA A 313 -0.80 11.08 4.67
C ALA A 313 -1.72 12.25 4.97
N LEU A 314 -2.56 12.06 5.99
CA LEU A 314 -3.45 13.06 6.55
C LEU A 314 -3.02 13.38 7.98
N PHE A 315 -3.23 14.62 8.40
CA PHE A 315 -2.87 15.07 9.74
C PHE A 315 -3.88 16.09 10.26
N GLY A 316 -3.80 16.39 11.55
CA GLY A 316 -4.63 17.39 12.20
C GLY A 316 -5.82 16.79 12.95
N LYS A 317 -6.37 17.59 13.86
CA LYS A 317 -7.43 17.17 14.81
C LYS A 317 -8.74 16.81 14.12
N ASP A 318 -9.02 17.43 12.98
CA ASP A 318 -10.26 17.18 12.25
C ASP A 318 -10.28 15.76 11.69
N PHE A 319 -9.19 15.31 11.07
CA PHE A 319 -9.09 13.93 10.60
C PHE A 319 -9.06 12.92 11.75
N GLU A 320 -8.42 13.25 12.88
CA GLU A 320 -8.47 12.39 14.05
C GLU A 320 -9.90 12.20 14.56
N LYS A 321 -10.68 13.28 14.70
CA LYS A 321 -12.09 13.20 15.09
C LYS A 321 -12.92 12.47 14.03
N GLN A 322 -12.69 12.73 12.74
CA GLN A 322 -13.39 12.09 11.64
C GLN A 322 -13.15 10.58 11.63
N PHE A 323 -11.90 10.11 11.72
CA PHE A 323 -11.59 8.67 11.80
C PHE A 323 -12.08 8.02 13.10
N GLN A 324 -12.05 8.72 14.24
CA GLN A 324 -12.60 8.18 15.50
C GLN A 324 -14.11 7.95 15.41
N THR A 325 -14.84 8.84 14.73
CA THR A 325 -16.31 8.78 14.59
C THR A 325 -16.79 8.03 13.34
N ALA A 326 -15.87 7.64 12.46
CA ALA A 326 -16.19 6.92 11.24
C ALA A 326 -16.74 5.52 11.54
N VAL A 327 -17.76 5.12 10.79
CA VAL A 327 -18.22 3.74 10.78
C VAL A 327 -17.20 2.87 10.04
N THR A 328 -16.77 1.80 10.69
CA THR A 328 -15.98 0.74 10.06
C THR A 328 -16.87 -0.06 9.13
N ARG A 329 -16.40 -0.32 7.91
CA ARG A 329 -17.11 -1.07 6.87
C ARG A 329 -16.18 -2.04 6.17
N GLU A 330 -16.77 -3.07 5.56
CA GLU A 330 -16.04 -3.98 4.68
C GLU A 330 -16.10 -3.45 3.25
N ILE A 331 -14.94 -3.41 2.59
CA ILE A 331 -14.81 -2.94 1.21
C ILE A 331 -14.03 -3.95 0.39
N ARG A 332 -14.16 -3.85 -0.93
CA ARG A 332 -13.44 -4.66 -1.92
C ARG A 332 -12.48 -3.75 -2.68
N LEU A 333 -11.18 -3.93 -2.47
CA LEU A 333 -10.15 -3.23 -3.23
C LEU A 333 -9.80 -4.06 -4.47
N LEU A 334 -10.12 -3.49 -5.64
CA LEU A 334 -9.84 -4.05 -6.95
C LEU A 334 -8.45 -3.66 -7.44
#